data_AF-A0ABD3TFA5-F1
#
_entry.id   AF-A0ABD3TFA5-F1
#
_cell.length_a   1.000
_cell.length_b   1.000
_cell.length_c   1.000
_cell.angle_alpha   90.00
_cell.angle_beta   90.00
_cell.angle_gamma   90.00
#
_symmetry.space_group_name_H-M   'P 1'
#
loop_
_entity.id
_entity.type
_entity.pdbx_description
1 polymer ?
#
loop_
_entity_poly.entity_id
_entity_poly.type
_entity_poly.pdbx_seq_one_letter_code
_entity_poly.pdbx_strand_id
1 'polypeptide(L)'
;MPCRNNTGNKLQNLAAKLIDLLQNLSSNEFISDYIMNFLLPHLLMSYASLCFNTQHDDLEVKLLEEMAALEAKYQKMYHGKISVRERFVASMMSFCIFPSLHRQSKNT
;
A
#
# COMPACT_ATOMS: atom_id res chain seq x y z
N MET A 1 -0.21 -27.56 -5.22
CA MET A 1 0.47 -26.63 -4.29
C MET A 1 -0.60 -25.69 -3.73
N PRO A 2 -1.05 -25.82 -2.47
CA PRO A 2 -2.06 -24.92 -1.92
C PRO A 2 -1.41 -23.62 -1.42
N CYS A 3 -1.99 -22.48 -1.81
CA CYS A 3 -1.61 -21.16 -1.33
C CYS A 3 -2.02 -21.04 0.13
N ARG A 4 -1.06 -20.97 1.06
CA ARG A 4 -1.33 -20.97 2.50
C ARG A 4 -0.74 -19.72 3.13
N ASN A 5 -1.56 -18.68 3.30
CA ASN A 5 -1.29 -17.52 4.16
C ASN A 5 -2.47 -17.28 5.12
N ASN A 6 -2.14 -16.70 6.29
CA ASN A 6 -2.77 -17.01 7.57
C ASN A 6 -4.09 -16.24 7.86
N THR A 7 -4.56 -15.37 6.96
CA THR A 7 -5.70 -14.47 7.26
C THR A 7 -6.72 -14.27 6.12
N GLY A 8 -6.59 -14.93 4.96
CA GLY A 8 -7.54 -14.86 3.82
C GLY A 8 -8.41 -16.12 3.61
N ASN A 9 -8.50 -16.97 4.63
CA ASN A 9 -8.65 -18.42 4.43
C ASN A 9 -10.08 -18.93 4.18
N LYS A 10 -11.17 -18.17 4.36
CA LYS A 10 -12.53 -18.72 4.17
C LYS A 10 -12.91 -18.93 2.70
N LEU A 11 -12.73 -17.90 1.87
CA LEU A 11 -13.04 -17.95 0.43
C LEU A 11 -12.09 -18.89 -0.30
N GLN A 12 -10.80 -18.85 0.03
CA GLN A 12 -9.81 -19.78 -0.52
C GLN A 12 -10.11 -21.24 -0.11
N ASN A 13 -10.46 -21.49 1.15
CA ASN A 13 -10.83 -22.85 1.58
C ASN A 13 -12.13 -23.32 0.93
N LEU A 14 -13.10 -22.43 0.72
CA LEU A 14 -14.35 -22.76 0.02
C LEU A 14 -14.08 -23.09 -1.45
N ALA A 15 -13.29 -22.28 -2.14
CA ALA A 15 -12.90 -22.50 -3.52
C ALA A 15 -12.11 -23.79 -3.70
N ALA A 16 -11.16 -24.10 -2.80
CA ALA A 16 -10.44 -25.37 -2.80
C ALA A 16 -11.38 -26.57 -2.64
N LYS A 17 -12.32 -26.51 -1.69
CA LYS A 17 -13.33 -27.57 -1.51
C LYS A 17 -14.23 -27.75 -2.73
N LEU A 18 -14.58 -26.67 -3.43
CA LEU A 18 -15.38 -26.74 -4.66
C LEU A 18 -14.59 -27.40 -5.81
N ILE A 19 -13.29 -27.11 -5.92
CA ILE A 19 -12.40 -27.78 -6.89
C ILE A 19 -12.33 -29.28 -6.60
N ASP A 20 -12.09 -29.66 -5.35
CA ASP A 20 -12.03 -31.07 -4.92
C ASP A 20 -13.36 -31.80 -5.19
N LEU A 21 -14.49 -31.16 -4.89
CA LEU A 21 -15.83 -31.72 -5.17
C LEU A 21 -16.07 -31.92 -6.68
N LEU A 22 -15.71 -30.95 -7.51
CA LEU A 22 -15.89 -31.05 -8.96
C LEU A 22 -14.99 -32.13 -9.58
N GLN A 23 -13.76 -32.28 -9.09
CA GLN A 23 -12.87 -33.36 -9.50
C GLN A 23 -13.43 -34.73 -9.11
N ASN A 24 -14.04 -34.85 -7.92
CA ASN A 24 -14.67 -36.10 -7.48
C ASN A 24 -15.98 -36.41 -8.22
N LEU A 25 -16.69 -35.40 -8.74
CA LEU A 25 -17.93 -35.58 -9.51
C LEU A 25 -17.68 -35.90 -10.98
N SER A 26 -16.45 -35.74 -11.48
CA SER A 26 -16.10 -36.00 -12.89
C SER A 26 -16.09 -37.49 -13.25
N SER A 27 -16.42 -38.39 -12.33
CA SER A 27 -16.52 -39.83 -12.59
C SER A 27 -17.69 -40.19 -13.51
N ASN A 28 -18.61 -39.25 -13.76
CA ASN A 28 -19.76 -39.44 -14.63
C ASN A 28 -19.44 -38.93 -16.04
N GLU A 29 -19.32 -39.83 -17.04
CA GLU A 29 -18.79 -39.53 -18.39
C GLU A 29 -19.47 -38.35 -19.09
N PHE A 30 -20.80 -38.20 -18.95
CA PHE A 30 -21.56 -37.11 -19.58
C PHE A 30 -21.36 -35.73 -18.93
N ILE A 31 -21.08 -35.71 -17.63
CA ILE A 31 -20.90 -34.48 -16.85
C ILE A 31 -19.42 -34.08 -16.82
N SER A 32 -18.53 -35.08 -16.95
CA SER A 32 -17.08 -34.92 -16.94
C SER A 32 -16.61 -33.93 -18.00
N ASP A 33 -17.14 -34.00 -19.22
CA ASP A 33 -16.68 -33.14 -20.33
C ASP A 33 -17.00 -31.66 -20.07
N TYR A 34 -18.19 -31.35 -19.56
CA TYR A 34 -18.57 -29.98 -19.19
C TYR A 34 -17.81 -29.47 -17.96
N ILE A 35 -17.64 -30.32 -16.94
CA ILE A 35 -16.88 -29.94 -15.73
C ILE A 35 -15.41 -29.71 -16.07
N MET A 36 -14.76 -30.64 -16.76
CA MET A 36 -13.33 -30.62 -17.02
C MET A 36 -12.93 -29.55 -18.05
N ASN A 37 -13.74 -29.35 -19.09
CA ASN A 37 -13.38 -28.41 -20.16
C ASN A 37 -13.90 -27.00 -19.94
N PHE A 38 -14.96 -26.81 -19.14
CA PHE A 38 -15.60 -25.50 -18.97
C PHE A 38 -15.49 -24.96 -17.55
N LEU A 39 -15.97 -25.71 -16.54
CA LEU A 39 -16.08 -25.20 -15.17
C LEU A 39 -14.74 -25.19 -14.42
N LEU A 40 -13.99 -26.28 -14.51
CA LEU A 40 -12.76 -26.50 -13.74
C LEU A 40 -11.64 -25.51 -14.11
N PRO A 41 -11.36 -25.22 -15.40
CA PRO A 41 -10.34 -24.25 -15.78
C PRO A 41 -10.68 -22.83 -15.29
N HIS A 42 -11.97 -22.46 -15.36
CA HIS A 42 -12.43 -21.14 -14.93
C HIS A 42 -12.31 -20.96 -13.41
N LEU A 43 -12.64 -22.00 -12.63
CA LEU A 43 -12.49 -22.01 -11.18
C LEU A 43 -11.02 -22.00 -10.74
N LEU A 44 -10.16 -22.77 -11.41
CA LEU A 44 -8.72 -22.77 -11.16
C LEU A 44 -8.09 -21.40 -11.43
N MET A 45 -8.48 -20.74 -12.53
CA MET A 45 -8.02 -19.40 -12.86
C MET A 45 -8.44 -18.37 -11.79
N SER A 46 -9.71 -18.43 -11.37
CA SER A 46 -10.22 -17.56 -10.31
C SER A 46 -9.51 -17.80 -8.98
N TYR A 47 -9.28 -19.07 -8.61
CA TYR A 47 -8.56 -19.43 -7.39
C TYR A 47 -7.10 -18.97 -7.42
N ALA A 48 -6.42 -19.15 -8.55
CA ALA A 48 -5.04 -18.69 -8.73
C ALA A 48 -4.92 -17.16 -8.63
N SER A 49 -5.87 -16.42 -9.22
CA SER A 49 -5.95 -14.97 -9.09
C SER A 49 -6.19 -14.55 -7.63
N LEU A 50 -7.08 -15.24 -6.91
CA LEU A 50 -7.33 -14.97 -5.49
C LEU A 50 -6.07 -15.23 -4.64
N CYS A 51 -5.34 -16.32 -4.91
CA CYS A 51 -4.06 -16.58 -4.25
C CYS A 51 -3.05 -15.46 -4.49
N PHE A 52 -2.90 -15.03 -5.74
CA PHE A 52 -1.97 -13.98 -6.11
C PHE A 52 -2.31 -12.66 -5.41
N ASN A 53 -3.59 -12.29 -5.39
CA ASN A 53 -4.05 -11.07 -4.71
C ASN A 53 -3.72 -11.10 -3.22
N THR A 54 -3.94 -12.23 -2.53
CA THR A 54 -3.57 -12.29 -1.10
C THR A 54 -2.08 -12.18 -0.83
N GLN A 55 -1.23 -12.69 -1.73
CA GLN A 55 0.22 -12.49 -1.61
C GLN A 55 0.62 -11.05 -1.91
N HIS A 56 -0.09 -10.40 -2.85
CA HIS A 56 0.08 -9.01 -3.17
C HIS A 56 -0.29 -8.11 -2.00
N ASP A 57 -1.42 -8.36 -1.33
CA ASP A 57 -1.86 -7.60 -0.16
C ASP A 57 -0.81 -7.64 0.98
N ASP A 58 -0.23 -8.82 1.25
CA ASP A 58 0.82 -8.99 2.28
C ASP A 58 2.09 -8.18 1.94
N LEU A 59 2.44 -8.04 0.65
CA LEU A 59 3.57 -7.24 0.18
C LEU A 59 3.24 -5.75 0.17
N GLU A 60 2.01 -5.39 -0.17
CA GLU A 60 1.53 -4.01 -0.19
C GLU A 60 1.57 -3.40 1.22
N VAL A 61 1.16 -4.16 2.24
CA VAL A 61 1.26 -3.71 3.64
C VAL A 61 2.70 -3.37 4.01
N LYS A 62 3.66 -4.24 3.68
CA LYS A 62 5.09 -4.01 3.97
C LYS A 62 5.64 -2.79 3.23
N LEU A 63 5.26 -2.64 1.96
CA LEU A 63 5.66 -1.49 1.16
C LEU A 63 5.12 -0.19 1.77
N LEU A 64 3.86 -0.18 2.23
CA LEU A 64 3.26 0.98 2.88
C LEU A 64 3.94 1.31 4.21
N GLU A 65 4.31 0.30 5.00
CA GLU A 65 5.08 0.50 6.24
C GLU A 65 6.46 1.11 5.96
N GLU A 66 7.19 0.61 4.97
CA GLU A 66 8.50 1.16 4.56
C GLU A 66 8.37 2.57 4.00
N MET A 67 7.35 2.84 3.19
CA MET A 67 7.06 4.18 2.68
C MET A 67 6.77 5.17 3.80
N ALA A 68 5.95 4.79 4.79
CA ALA A 68 5.66 5.64 5.94
C ALA A 68 6.90 5.93 6.78
N ALA A 69 7.76 4.91 7.01
CA ALA A 69 9.02 5.09 7.73
C ALA A 69 9.99 6.03 6.97
N LEU A 70 10.05 5.89 5.65
CA LEU A 70 10.87 6.73 4.79
C LEU A 70 10.36 8.18 4.74
N GLU A 71 9.04 8.37 4.60
CA GLU A 71 8.42 9.69 4.61
C GLU A 71 8.67 10.40 5.95
N ALA A 72 8.48 9.72 7.08
CA ALA A 72 8.77 10.27 8.40
C ALA A 72 10.24 10.69 8.55
N LYS A 73 11.18 9.90 8.00
CA LYS A 73 12.61 10.23 8.01
C LYS A 73 12.91 11.50 7.21
N TYR A 74 12.32 11.64 6.03
CA TYR A 74 12.49 12.84 5.22
C TYR A 74 11.82 14.07 5.84
N GLN A 75 10.60 13.94 6.35
CA GLN A 75 9.91 15.01 7.07
C GLN A 75 10.78 15.52 8.22
N LYS A 76 11.35 14.64 9.05
CA LYS A 76 12.24 15.04 10.15
C LYS A 76 13.49 15.80 9.67
N MET A 77 14.13 15.34 8.59
CA MET A 77 15.32 16.01 8.04
C MET A 77 15.00 17.39 7.45
N TYR A 78 13.88 17.52 6.74
CA TYR A 78 13.51 18.78 6.10
C TYR A 78 12.87 19.77 7.07
N HIS A 79 12.13 19.31 8.07
CA HIS A 79 11.51 20.19 9.06
C HIS A 79 12.55 21.12 9.71
N GLY A 80 13.68 20.58 10.16
CA GLY A 80 14.76 21.41 10.73
C GLY A 80 15.32 22.45 9.77
N LYS A 81 15.50 22.10 8.49
CA LYS A 81 16.01 23.03 7.46
C LYS A 81 14.99 24.12 7.12
N ILE A 82 13.71 23.75 7.04
CA ILE A 82 12.61 24.67 6.80
C ILE A 82 12.49 25.66 7.97
N SER A 83 12.51 25.20 9.21
CA SER A 83 12.44 26.09 10.39
C SER A 83 13.62 27.06 10.50
N VAL A 84 14.82 26.67 10.06
CA VAL A 84 15.97 27.59 9.98
C VAL A 84 15.74 28.64 8.90
N ARG A 85 15.26 28.23 7.73
CA ARG A 85 14.93 29.16 6.63
C ARG A 85 13.82 30.14 7.03
N GLU A 86 12.78 29.67 7.69
CA GLU A 86 11.67 30.50 8.17
C GLU A 86 12.14 31.56 9.17
N ARG A 87 12.97 31.17 10.16
CA ARG A 87 13.55 32.12 11.11
C ARG A 87 14.43 33.16 10.42
N PHE A 88 15.25 32.74 9.46
CA PHE A 88 16.10 33.66 8.71
C PHE A 88 15.27 34.65 7.88
N VAL A 89 14.26 34.17 7.16
CA VAL A 89 13.35 35.02 6.38
C VAL A 89 12.58 35.98 7.28
N ALA A 90 12.08 35.52 8.42
CA ALA A 90 11.41 36.38 9.40
C ALA A 90 12.34 37.47 9.95
N SER A 91 13.60 37.13 10.25
CA SER A 91 14.62 38.08 10.69
C SER A 91 14.95 39.12 9.61
N MET A 92 15.08 38.70 8.35
CA MET A 92 15.31 39.62 7.24
C MET A 92 14.13 40.55 7.00
N MET A 93 12.90 40.02 7.04
CA MET A 93 11.69 40.84 6.91
C MET A 93 11.64 41.90 8.01
N SER A 94 11.92 41.52 9.27
CA SER A 94 11.97 42.48 10.38
C SER A 94 13.04 43.54 10.18
N PHE A 95 14.25 43.14 9.77
CA PHE A 95 15.36 44.06 9.51
C PHE A 95 15.10 45.01 8.32
N CYS A 96 14.46 44.54 7.25
CA CYS A 96 14.15 45.34 6.07
C CYS A 96 12.93 46.27 6.28
N ILE A 97 12.03 45.96 7.22
CA ILE A 97 10.85 46.78 7.55
C ILE A 97 11.17 47.85 8.62
N PHE A 98 12.12 47.61 9.53
CA PHE A 98 12.51 48.51 10.63
C PHE A 98 13.74 49.45 10.47
N PRO A 99 14.37 49.71 9.30
CA PRO A 99 15.47 50.69 9.25
C PRO A 99 15.03 52.14 9.48
N SER A 100 13.73 52.44 9.36
CA SER A 100 13.22 53.82 9.34
C SER A 100 13.17 54.53 10.70
N LEU A 101 13.43 53.84 11.82
CA LEU A 101 13.34 54.43 13.17
C LEU A 101 14.68 54.80 13.81
N HIS A 102 15.83 54.34 13.27
CA HIS A 102 17.12 54.59 13.93
C HIS A 102 17.89 55.80 13.42
N ARG A 103 17.34 56.58 12.46
CA ARG A 103 18.02 57.75 11.86
C ARG A 103 17.50 59.12 12.31
N GLN A 104 16.65 59.21 13.33
CA GLN A 104 16.16 60.51 13.83
C GLN A 104 16.62 60.91 15.25
N SER A 105 17.37 60.07 15.98
CA SER A 105 17.79 60.37 17.37
C SER A 105 19.26 60.81 17.51
N LYS A 106 19.83 61.50 16.52
CA LYS A 106 21.21 62.06 16.63
C LYS A 106 21.35 63.53 16.24
N ASN A 107 20.26 64.24 15.99
CA ASN A 107 20.27 65.69 15.77
C ASN A 107 19.26 66.35 16.72
N THR A 108 19.64 66.55 17.96
CA THR A 108 19.04 67.55 18.86
C THR A 108 20.06 67.95 19.91
#